data_AF-A0A2W1J9I0-F1
#
_entry.id   AF-A0A2W1J9I0-F1
#
_cell.length_a   1.000
_cell.length_b   1.000
_cell.length_c   1.000
_cell.angle_alpha   90.00
_cell.angle_beta   90.00
_cell.angle_gamma   90.00
#
_symmetry.space_group_name_H-M   'P 1'
#
loop_
_entity.id
_entity.type
_entity.pdbx_description
1 polymer ?
#
loop_
_entity_poly.entity_id
_entity_poly.type
_entity_poly.pdbx_seq_one_letter_code
_entity_poly.pdbx_strand_id
1 'polypeptide(L)'
;MKRRQVIVPKEIALNSSLRQQSYEGKNLFIGIDGHKYTYSVAVVMEGGLVKKWQTLVDPVKLAHQLTAYFPKALLHSVYEAGFSGFILHRQLTNVGIANQVVNAASIETTV
;
A
#
# COMPACT_ATOMS: atom_id res chain seq x y z
N MET A 1 55.30 2.58 3.16
CA MET A 1 54.66 1.72 2.14
C MET A 1 53.29 2.32 1.81
N LYS A 2 53.12 2.96 0.64
CA LYS A 2 51.85 3.58 0.19
C LYS A 2 50.89 2.49 -0.32
N ARG A 3 49.64 2.43 0.14
CA ARG A 3 48.52 1.85 -0.63
C ARG A 3 47.18 2.56 -0.35
N ARG A 4 46.82 3.42 -1.32
CA ARG A 4 45.50 3.77 -1.88
C ARG A 4 44.37 4.16 -0.91
N GLN A 5 44.09 5.47 -0.89
CA GLN A 5 42.75 6.01 -0.61
C GLN A 5 41.75 5.41 -1.61
N VAL A 6 40.71 4.76 -1.09
CA VAL A 6 39.47 4.55 -1.83
C VAL A 6 38.62 5.79 -1.59
N ILE A 7 38.54 6.65 -2.59
CA ILE A 7 37.58 7.74 -2.64
C ILE A 7 36.22 7.08 -2.88
N VAL A 8 35.45 6.84 -1.83
CA VAL A 8 34.03 6.52 -1.96
C VAL A 8 33.31 7.80 -2.37
N PRO A 9 32.57 7.79 -3.50
CA PRO A 9 31.94 8.99 -4.04
C PRO A 9 30.92 9.58 -3.06
N LYS A 10 31.02 10.90 -2.94
CA LYS A 10 30.11 11.81 -2.25
C LYS A 10 28.82 11.87 -3.08
N GLU A 11 27.81 11.06 -2.75
CA GLU A 11 26.49 11.19 -3.38
C GLU A 11 25.38 11.49 -2.35
N ILE A 12 24.85 12.69 -2.57
CA ILE A 12 23.47 13.14 -2.36
C ILE A 12 23.07 13.36 -0.90
N ALA A 13 23.24 14.62 -0.48
CA ALA A 13 22.52 15.20 0.64
C ALA A 13 21.02 14.91 0.49
N LEU A 14 20.49 14.09 1.40
CA LEU A 14 19.06 13.89 1.59
C LEU A 14 18.48 15.15 2.26
N ASN A 15 18.38 16.23 1.49
CA ASN A 15 17.54 17.37 1.85
C ASN A 15 16.07 17.01 1.60
N SER A 16 15.53 16.04 2.34
CA SER A 16 14.09 15.90 2.44
C SER A 16 13.61 16.85 3.53
N SER A 17 13.36 18.10 3.17
CA SER A 17 12.30 18.84 3.85
C SER A 17 11.11 17.88 3.88
N LEU A 18 10.61 17.53 5.07
CA LEU A 18 9.45 16.67 5.28
C LEU A 18 8.22 17.33 4.65
N ARG A 19 8.15 17.40 3.32
CA ARG A 19 6.93 17.70 2.60
C ARG A 19 6.11 16.45 2.77
N GLN A 20 5.24 16.48 3.77
CA GLN A 20 4.14 15.54 3.85
C GLN A 20 3.35 15.72 2.55
N GLN A 21 3.61 14.85 1.58
CA GLN A 21 2.95 14.91 0.29
C GLN A 21 1.47 14.68 0.55
N SER A 22 0.65 15.70 0.30
CA SER A 22 -0.79 15.57 0.45
C SER A 22 -1.34 14.71 -0.68
N TYR A 23 -2.21 13.77 -0.32
CA TYR A 23 -2.99 12.95 -1.25
C TYR A 23 -4.47 13.36 -1.26
N GLU A 24 -4.80 14.52 -0.67
CA GLU A 24 -6.16 15.04 -0.60
C GLU A 24 -6.78 15.16 -2.01
N GLY A 25 -7.96 14.55 -2.19
CA GLY A 25 -8.68 14.52 -3.47
C GLY A 25 -8.02 13.68 -4.58
N LYS A 26 -6.92 12.98 -4.31
CA LYS A 26 -6.25 12.10 -5.29
C LYS A 26 -6.84 10.70 -5.25
N ASN A 27 -6.92 10.05 -6.41
CA ASN A 27 -7.29 8.63 -6.51
C ASN A 27 -6.08 7.75 -6.19
N LEU A 28 -6.20 6.92 -5.17
CA LEU A 28 -5.20 5.92 -4.79
C LEU A 28 -5.78 4.53 -5.02
N PHE A 29 -5.02 3.69 -5.72
CA PHE A 29 -5.37 2.30 -6.00
C PHE A 29 -4.58 1.38 -5.08
N ILE A 30 -5.27 0.49 -4.39
CA ILE A 30 -4.72 -0.32 -3.30
C ILE A 30 -4.90 -1.80 -3.64
N GLY A 31 -3.79 -2.52 -3.80
CA GLY A 31 -3.78 -3.98 -3.84
C GLY A 31 -3.57 -4.55 -2.46
N ILE A 32 -4.44 -5.46 -2.02
CA ILE A 32 -4.34 -6.17 -0.76
C ILE A 32 -4.24 -7.67 -1.03
N ASP A 33 -3.10 -8.24 -0.68
CA ASP A 33 -2.86 -9.67 -0.73
C ASP A 33 -2.85 -10.24 0.70
N GLY A 34 -3.75 -11.18 0.96
CA GLY A 34 -3.92 -11.81 2.26
C GLY A 34 -3.21 -13.16 2.34
N HIS A 35 -2.22 -13.25 3.23
CA HIS A 35 -1.57 -14.50 3.63
C HIS A 35 -2.00 -14.90 5.05
N LYS A 36 -1.80 -16.16 5.45
CA LYS A 36 -2.33 -16.80 6.67
C LYS A 36 -2.40 -15.92 7.94
N TYR A 37 -1.41 -15.04 8.15
CA TYR A 37 -1.37 -14.12 9.30
C TYR A 37 -1.09 -12.66 8.94
N THR A 38 -0.88 -12.33 7.67
CA THR A 38 -0.46 -10.99 7.23
C THR A 38 -1.18 -10.50 5.98
N TYR A 39 -1.48 -9.21 5.92
CA TYR A 39 -1.77 -8.50 4.67
C TYR A 39 -0.51 -7.87 4.10
N SER A 40 -0.23 -8.11 2.82
CA SER A 40 0.69 -7.31 2.01
C SER A 40 -0.12 -6.24 1.28
N VAL A 41 0.26 -4.98 1.46
CA VAL A 41 -0.50 -3.84 0.93
C VAL A 41 0.40 -3.00 0.04
N ALA A 42 -0.07 -2.71 -1.18
CA ALA A 42 0.59 -1.83 -2.12
C ALA A 42 -0.38 -0.72 -2.56
N VAL A 43 0.08 0.52 -2.53
CA VAL A 43 -0.69 1.71 -2.87
C VAL A 43 -0.01 2.41 -4.04
N VAL A 44 -0.77 2.65 -5.10
CA VAL A 44 -0.31 3.21 -6.36
C VAL A 44 -1.14 4.45 -6.71
N MET A 45 -0.48 5.46 -7.27
CA MET A 45 -1.09 6.70 -7.75
C MET A 45 -0.34 7.13 -9.01
N GLU A 46 -1.07 7.49 -10.08
CA GLU A 46 -0.48 7.90 -11.38
C GLU A 46 0.54 6.88 -11.94
N GLY A 47 0.33 5.58 -11.68
CA GLY A 47 1.23 4.51 -12.13
C GLY A 47 2.50 4.32 -11.28
N GLY A 48 2.71 5.15 -10.25
CA GLY A 48 3.85 5.06 -9.33
C GLY A 48 3.49 4.44 -7.98
N LEU A 49 4.40 3.64 -7.42
CA LEU A 49 4.26 3.11 -6.07
C LEU A 49 4.37 4.25 -5.04
N VAL A 50 3.30 4.50 -4.30
CA VAL A 50 3.24 5.49 -3.22
C VAL A 50 3.73 4.90 -1.91
N LYS A 51 3.23 3.71 -1.56
CA LYS A 51 3.56 3.04 -0.31
C LYS A 51 3.36 1.55 -0.42
N LYS A 52 4.23 0.79 0.24
CA LYS A 52 4.09 -0.65 0.44
C LYS A 52 4.39 -1.00 1.89
N TRP A 53 3.58 -1.87 2.51
CA TRP A 53 3.85 -2.40 3.84
C TRP A 53 3.21 -3.77 4.04
N GLN A 54 3.59 -4.41 5.13
CA GLN A 54 2.93 -5.61 5.64
C GLN A 54 2.33 -5.31 7.01
N THR A 55 1.18 -5.90 7.30
CA THR A 55 0.55 -5.84 8.62
C THR A 55 -0.12 -7.15 8.96
N LEU A 56 -0.44 -7.37 10.24
CA LEU A 56 -1.15 -8.58 10.67
C LEU A 56 -2.58 -8.59 10.09
N VAL A 57 -3.15 -9.79 9.93
CA VAL A 57 -4.55 -9.95 9.50
C VAL A 57 -5.50 -9.42 10.57
N ASP A 58 -5.79 -8.14 10.45
CA ASP A 58 -6.78 -7.40 11.24
C ASP A 58 -7.45 -6.38 10.32
N PRO A 59 -8.67 -6.70 9.82
CA PRO A 59 -9.42 -5.82 8.92
C PRO A 59 -9.64 -4.40 9.46
N VAL A 60 -9.89 -4.26 10.76
CA VAL A 60 -10.17 -2.96 11.39
C VAL A 60 -8.89 -2.14 11.44
N LYS A 61 -7.78 -2.76 11.86
CA LYS A 61 -6.47 -2.12 11.88
C LYS A 61 -6.03 -1.69 10.48
N LEU A 62 -6.24 -2.52 9.46
CA LEU A 62 -5.90 -2.17 8.09
C LEU A 62 -6.73 -0.97 7.60
N ALA A 63 -8.05 -0.97 7.84
CA ALA A 63 -8.92 0.15 7.50
C ALA A 63 -8.43 1.46 8.15
N HIS A 64 -8.11 1.42 9.45
CA HIS A 64 -7.57 2.56 10.18
C HIS A 64 -6.22 3.04 9.64
N GLN A 65 -5.31 2.11 9.30
CA GLN A 65 -4.02 2.46 8.68
C GLN A 65 -4.21 3.20 7.36
N LEU A 66 -5.13 2.73 6.51
CA LEU A 66 -5.41 3.35 5.22
C LEU A 66 -5.91 4.79 5.37
N THR A 67 -6.90 5.01 6.25
CA THR A 67 -7.43 6.35 6.50
C THR A 67 -6.43 7.28 7.17
N ALA A 68 -5.54 6.75 8.01
CA ALA A 68 -4.51 7.53 8.71
C ALA A 68 -3.34 7.90 7.79
N TYR A 69 -2.93 7.00 6.89
CA TYR A 69 -1.83 7.25 5.95
C TYR A 69 -2.24 8.16 4.79
N PHE A 70 -3.50 8.11 4.39
CA PHE A 70 -4.00 8.84 3.22
C PHE A 70 -5.25 9.64 3.59
N PRO A 71 -5.13 10.62 4.51
CA PRO A 71 -6.26 11.42 4.91
C PRO A 71 -6.84 12.16 3.71
N LYS A 72 -8.17 12.11 3.57
CA LYS A 72 -8.96 12.75 2.50
C LYS A 72 -8.60 12.33 1.07
N ALA A 73 -7.87 11.24 0.88
CA ALA A 73 -7.69 10.64 -0.43
C ALA A 73 -8.95 9.85 -0.83
N LEU A 74 -9.14 9.67 -2.14
CA LEU A 74 -10.16 8.78 -2.71
C LEU A 74 -9.54 7.39 -2.84
N LEU A 75 -9.87 6.51 -1.88
CA LEU A 75 -9.28 5.19 -1.77
C LEU A 75 -10.09 4.15 -2.53
N HIS A 76 -9.45 3.50 -3.49
CA HIS A 76 -10.00 2.37 -4.26
C HIS A 76 -9.17 1.14 -3.95
N SER A 77 -9.76 0.11 -3.36
CA SER A 77 -9.05 -1.12 -3.00
C SER A 77 -9.58 -2.33 -3.72
N VAL A 78 -8.68 -3.28 -3.94
CA VAL A 78 -8.98 -4.61 -4.48
C VAL A 78 -8.36 -5.63 -3.54
N TYR A 79 -9.12 -6.67 -3.20
CA TYR A 79 -8.60 -7.83 -2.48
C TYR A 79 -9.17 -9.13 -3.03
N GLU A 80 -8.36 -10.19 -2.98
CA GLU A 80 -8.77 -11.54 -3.33
C GLU A 80 -9.54 -12.18 -2.18
N ALA A 81 -10.80 -12.57 -2.41
CA ALA A 81 -11.58 -13.27 -1.40
C ALA A 81 -11.08 -14.71 -1.21
N GLY A 82 -10.20 -14.90 -0.24
CA GLY A 82 -9.84 -16.23 0.29
C GLY A 82 -10.77 -16.70 1.42
N PHE A 83 -10.23 -17.52 2.33
CA PHE A 83 -10.96 -18.07 3.49
C PHE A 83 -11.58 -16.98 4.41
N SER A 84 -11.02 -15.77 4.43
CA SER A 84 -11.51 -14.63 5.20
C SER A 84 -12.84 -14.04 4.68
N GLY A 85 -13.31 -14.49 3.51
CA GLY A 85 -14.60 -14.13 2.93
C GLY A 85 -14.76 -12.62 2.75
N PHE A 86 -15.87 -12.07 3.25
CA PHE A 86 -16.25 -10.67 3.07
C PHE A 86 -15.99 -9.77 4.28
N ILE A 87 -15.28 -10.25 5.30
CA ILE A 87 -15.05 -9.46 6.53
C ILE A 87 -14.21 -8.23 6.20
N LEU A 88 -13.10 -8.40 5.46
CA LEU A 88 -12.25 -7.29 5.04
C LEU A 88 -13.04 -6.30 4.17
N HIS A 89 -13.86 -6.80 3.24
CA HIS A 89 -14.72 -5.95 2.41
C HIS A 89 -15.58 -5.01 3.26
N ARG A 90 -16.35 -5.58 4.20
CA ARG A 90 -17.27 -4.80 5.04
C ARG A 90 -16.53 -3.74 5.84
N GLN A 91 -15.37 -4.06 6.40
CA GLN A 91 -14.60 -3.09 7.19
C GLN A 91 -14.07 -1.93 6.34
N LEU A 92 -13.59 -2.21 5.13
CA LEU A 92 -13.12 -1.17 4.22
C LEU A 92 -14.29 -0.27 3.77
N THR A 93 -15.42 -0.86 3.36
CA THR A 93 -16.59 -0.07 2.92
C THR A 93 -17.21 0.72 4.06
N ASN A 94 -17.19 0.19 5.30
CA ASN A 94 -17.73 0.89 6.48
C ASN A 94 -17.00 2.20 6.78
N VAL A 95 -15.72 2.32 6.41
CA VAL A 95 -14.93 3.56 6.56
C VAL A 95 -14.89 4.40 5.28
N GLY A 96 -15.72 4.09 4.29
CA GLY A 96 -15.84 4.85 3.05
C GLY A 96 -14.80 4.52 1.96
N ILE A 97 -14.07 3.40 2.09
CA ILE A 97 -13.14 2.94 1.05
C ILE A 97 -13.93 2.19 -0.02
N ALA A 98 -13.79 2.61 -1.28
CA ALA A 98 -14.40 1.92 -2.41
C ALA A 98 -13.64 0.60 -2.65
N ASN A 99 -14.24 -0.53 -2.29
CA ASN A 99 -13.57 -1.82 -2.34
C ASN A 99 -14.25 -2.80 -3.31
N GLN A 100 -13.45 -3.41 -4.20
CA GLN A 100 -13.89 -4.48 -5.09
C GLN A 100 -13.31 -5.82 -4.63
N VAL A 101 -14.16 -6.84 -4.62
CA VAL A 101 -13.75 -8.22 -4.34
C VAL A 101 -13.47 -8.91 -5.66
N VAL A 102 -12.27 -9.47 -5.82
CA VAL A 102 -11.90 -10.20 -7.04
C VAL A 102 -11.78 -11.69 -6.76
N ASN A 103 -12.18 -12.50 -7.74
CA ASN A 103 -11.90 -13.92 -7.77
C ASN A 103 -10.48 -14.10 -8.33
N ALA A 104 -9.66 -14.91 -7.67
CA ALA A 104 -8.30 -15.26 -8.09
C ALA A 104 -8.24 -15.70 -9.57
N ALA A 105 -9.22 -16.50 -9.98
CA ALA A 105 -9.32 -17.03 -11.34
C ALA A 105 -9.63 -15.96 -12.41
N SER A 106 -9.99 -14.75 -11.98
CA SER A 106 -10.30 -13.61 -12.86
C SER A 106 -9.17 -12.59 -12.95
N ILE A 107 -8.04 -12.83 -12.27
CA ILE A 107 -6.85 -11.98 -12.35
C ILE A 107 -5.92 -12.59 -13.39
N GLU A 108 -5.69 -11.85 -14.49
CA GLU A 108 -4.74 -12.26 -15.52
C GLU A 108 -3.31 -12.19 -14.94
N THR A 109 -2.70 -13.35 -14.70
CA THR A 109 -1.27 -13.43 -14.37
C THR A 109 -0.48 -13.67 -15.64
N THR A 110 0.28 -12.69 -16.09
CA THR A 110 1.30 -12.94 -17.12
C THR A 110 2.35 -13.88 -16.53
N VAL A 111 2.41 -15.11 -17.06
CA VAL A 111 3.49 -16.07 -16.82
C VAL A 111 4.77 -15.67 -17.57
#